data_AF-A0A0F7ZZK1-F1
#
_entry.id   AF-A0A0F7ZZK1-F1
#
_cell.length_a   1.000
_cell.length_b   1.000
_cell.length_c   1.000
_cell.angle_alpha   90.00
_cell.angle_beta   90.00
_cell.angle_gamma   90.00
#
_symmetry.space_group_name_H-M   'P 1'
#
loop_
_entity.id
_entity.type
_entity.pdbx_description
1 polymer ?
#
loop_
_entity_poly.entity_id
_entity_poly.type
_entity_poly.pdbx_seq_one_letter_code
_entity_poly.pdbx_strand_id
1 'polypeptide(L)'
;MVDVVAGSCGPITTGENIWCGFVDFEGIQYVSSLSNTRSEQCMRLISPQTVYTSKRLLVAENHLGIIKLIVTDSPESLAVDAIPGTWWRTIRFGGRQLTIDTVSDGVKLRRLISGQQESTAWNVPEPDNVRFHYFASDPHRPVAARMASFKCNDPSINGYSLCWEGGLAQFHAHTAGEDLSYYKSSPHACWLYMPTDHDEIITEVWQRKAWVKRERALAFKTSKGRTFIAGAYLKHLSPRRPFSLVERFSRQSSRIFFEESDDGINALAFASDVPTVGNPTFSCPQPSPNRVYIATEDFFFSSHRLEGLVNIIPCLIKDSGGISGMLLLFSDGHRGSVGQVRLDSLGPSIAVREAHPWFLAFGRMDGKYPYAMALGTARSEVERDSHLLLQLFCDGTLEWIWSRRQCLVIYKGQKSLETV
;
A
#
# COMPACT_ATOMS: atom_id res chain seq x y z
N MET A 1 -7.86 -37.32 -2.63
CA MET A 1 -6.89 -37.22 -1.53
C MET A 1 -5.86 -38.30 -1.81
N VAL A 2 -4.81 -37.93 -2.55
CA VAL A 2 -3.67 -38.80 -2.84
C VAL A 2 -2.51 -38.14 -2.13
N ASP A 3 -2.06 -38.76 -1.04
CA ASP A 3 -0.85 -38.35 -0.34
C ASP A 3 0.34 -38.60 -1.27
N VAL A 4 0.82 -37.51 -1.88
CA VAL A 4 2.13 -37.51 -2.53
C VAL A 4 3.15 -37.58 -1.41
N VAL A 5 3.78 -38.75 -1.27
CA VAL A 5 4.91 -38.97 -0.37
C VAL A 5 5.99 -37.97 -0.74
N ALA A 6 6.19 -36.97 0.11
CA ALA A 6 7.28 -36.02 -0.02
C ALA A 6 8.60 -36.78 0.06
N GLY A 7 9.33 -36.87 -1.05
CA GLY A 7 10.69 -37.39 -1.05
C GLY A 7 11.58 -36.37 -0.35
N SER A 8 12.03 -36.68 0.87
CA SER A 8 13.11 -35.91 1.49
C SER A 8 14.41 -36.24 0.75
N CYS A 9 14.99 -35.25 0.06
CA CYS A 9 16.39 -35.34 -0.31
C CYS A 9 17.22 -35.10 0.96
N GLY A 10 18.35 -35.80 1.07
CA GLY A 10 19.21 -35.72 2.25
C GLY A 10 19.64 -34.28 2.58
N PRO A 11 19.92 -33.99 3.87
CA PRO A 11 20.32 -32.66 4.32
C PRO A 11 21.55 -32.14 3.55
N ILE A 12 21.51 -30.89 3.09
CA ILE A 12 22.64 -30.23 2.43
C ILE A 12 23.38 -29.37 3.43
N THR A 13 24.71 -29.39 3.36
CA THR A 13 25.54 -28.68 4.29
C THR A 13 26.32 -27.54 3.62
N THR A 14 26.25 -26.35 4.21
CA THR A 14 26.86 -25.11 3.69
C THR A 14 28.39 -25.04 3.81
N GLY A 15 29.01 -25.96 4.54
CA GLY A 15 30.47 -26.11 4.66
C GLY A 15 31.13 -26.83 3.47
N GLU A 16 30.34 -27.30 2.51
CA GLU A 16 30.81 -28.01 1.32
C GLU A 16 30.36 -27.29 0.05
N ASN A 17 30.80 -27.75 -1.13
CA ASN A 17 30.23 -27.24 -2.37
C ASN A 17 28.75 -27.58 -2.40
N ILE A 18 27.92 -26.65 -2.88
CA ILE A 18 26.49 -26.93 -3.12
C ILE A 18 26.26 -26.84 -4.62
N TRP A 19 25.69 -27.90 -5.19
CA TRP A 19 25.31 -28.03 -6.59
C TRP A 19 23.79 -27.96 -6.72
N CYS A 20 23.31 -27.27 -7.73
CA CYS A 20 21.91 -26.97 -7.98
C CYS A 20 21.48 -27.52 -9.35
N GLY A 21 20.49 -28.39 -9.36
CA GLY A 21 19.84 -28.88 -10.58
C GLY A 21 18.60 -28.05 -10.93
N PHE A 22 18.22 -28.07 -12.20
CA PHE A 22 17.04 -27.36 -12.70
C PHE A 22 16.12 -28.28 -13.52
N VAL A 23 14.85 -27.92 -13.59
CA VAL A 23 13.84 -28.58 -14.43
C VAL A 23 12.87 -27.53 -14.97
N ASP A 24 12.47 -27.66 -16.23
CA ASP A 24 11.41 -26.83 -16.80
C ASP A 24 10.05 -27.47 -16.55
N PHE A 25 9.12 -26.69 -16.00
CA PHE A 25 7.74 -27.12 -15.75
C PHE A 25 6.79 -25.98 -16.12
N GLU A 26 5.83 -26.25 -17.01
CA GLU A 26 4.87 -25.26 -17.52
C GLU A 26 5.52 -23.95 -18.04
N GLY A 27 6.69 -24.09 -18.70
CA GLY A 27 7.42 -22.96 -19.28
C GLY A 27 8.22 -22.12 -18.28
N ILE A 28 8.29 -22.53 -17.01
CA ILE A 28 9.11 -21.88 -15.98
C ILE A 28 10.19 -22.85 -15.51
N GLN A 29 11.42 -22.36 -15.38
CA GLN A 29 12.53 -23.12 -14.83
C GLN A 29 12.47 -23.12 -13.30
N TYR A 30 12.48 -24.30 -12.69
CA TYR A 30 12.50 -24.51 -11.26
C TYR A 30 13.79 -25.17 -10.80
N VAL A 31 14.12 -24.99 -9.54
CA VAL A 31 15.19 -25.75 -8.87
C VAL A 31 14.68 -27.16 -8.61
N SER A 32 15.33 -28.16 -9.19
CA SER A 32 14.93 -29.57 -9.06
C SER A 32 15.59 -30.28 -7.89
N SER A 33 16.84 -29.92 -7.59
CA SER A 33 17.64 -30.58 -6.55
C SER A 33 18.76 -29.69 -6.03
N LEU A 34 19.18 -29.97 -4.80
CA LEU A 34 20.39 -29.43 -4.19
C LEU A 34 21.22 -30.60 -3.64
N SER A 35 22.54 -30.59 -3.85
CA SER A 35 23.42 -31.66 -3.39
C SER A 35 24.81 -31.14 -3.04
N ASN A 36 25.47 -31.78 -2.08
CA ASN A 36 26.90 -31.56 -1.84
C ASN A 36 27.82 -32.31 -2.82
N THR A 37 27.27 -33.29 -3.54
CA THR A 37 28.01 -34.07 -4.55
C THR A 37 27.82 -33.45 -5.93
N ARG A 38 28.90 -33.40 -6.71
CA ARG A 38 28.83 -32.93 -8.09
C ARG A 38 28.04 -33.92 -8.95
N SER A 39 27.09 -33.40 -9.72
CA SER A 39 26.42 -34.10 -10.82
C SER A 39 26.66 -33.33 -12.12
N GLU A 40 26.75 -34.04 -13.25
CA GLU A 40 27.02 -33.44 -14.56
C GLU A 40 25.94 -32.44 -15.00
N GLN A 41 24.71 -32.61 -14.50
CA GLN A 41 23.55 -31.77 -14.84
C GLN A 41 23.33 -30.61 -13.85
N CYS A 42 24.18 -30.46 -12.83
CA CYS A 42 24.00 -29.46 -11.79
C CYS A 42 25.01 -28.31 -11.92
N MET A 43 24.53 -27.08 -11.77
CA MET A 43 25.39 -25.89 -11.68
C MET A 43 25.90 -25.70 -10.26
N ARG A 44 27.15 -25.25 -10.08
CA ARG A 44 27.70 -24.98 -8.75
C ARG A 44 27.13 -23.68 -8.19
N LEU A 45 26.49 -23.74 -7.03
CA LEU A 45 25.87 -22.61 -6.34
C LEU A 45 26.78 -22.02 -5.24
N ILE A 46 27.44 -22.87 -4.43
CA ILE A 46 28.33 -22.46 -3.32
C ILE A 46 29.68 -23.20 -3.43
N SER A 47 30.79 -22.56 -3.02
CA SER A 47 32.12 -23.17 -2.97
C SER A 47 32.94 -22.80 -1.71
N PRO A 48 33.28 -23.77 -0.83
CA PRO A 48 33.81 -23.56 0.52
C PRO A 48 35.12 -22.75 0.62
N GLN A 49 35.80 -22.49 -0.50
CA GLN A 49 37.07 -21.74 -0.58
C GLN A 49 36.91 -20.22 -0.44
N THR A 50 35.69 -19.69 -0.39
CA THR A 50 35.43 -18.26 -0.15
C THR A 50 35.19 -18.06 1.35
N VAL A 51 35.82 -17.09 2.01
CA VAL A 51 35.52 -16.81 3.42
C VAL A 51 34.08 -16.29 3.53
N TYR A 52 33.19 -17.07 4.13
CA TYR A 52 31.72 -16.90 4.10
C TYR A 52 31.15 -16.29 5.38
N THR A 53 31.82 -15.32 5.99
CA THR A 53 31.41 -14.82 7.32
C THR A 53 30.09 -14.03 7.30
N SER A 54 29.53 -13.67 6.14
CA SER A 54 28.29 -12.87 6.04
C SER A 54 27.36 -13.20 4.88
N LYS A 55 27.57 -14.32 4.16
CA LYS A 55 26.73 -14.66 3.00
C LYS A 55 25.32 -15.08 3.40
N ARG A 56 24.40 -14.78 2.50
CA ARG A 56 22.99 -15.14 2.57
C ARG A 56 22.61 -15.89 1.31
N LEU A 57 21.76 -16.90 1.48
CA LEU A 57 21.08 -17.56 0.37
C LEU A 57 19.69 -16.97 0.25
N LEU A 58 19.47 -16.24 -0.84
CA LEU A 58 18.18 -15.73 -1.25
C LEU A 58 17.47 -16.79 -2.08
N VAL A 59 16.24 -17.11 -1.68
CA VAL A 59 15.40 -18.13 -2.29
C VAL A 59 14.20 -17.44 -2.89
N ALA A 60 14.14 -17.36 -4.22
CA ALA A 60 12.94 -16.92 -4.91
C ALA A 60 12.01 -18.11 -5.15
N GLU A 61 10.75 -17.96 -4.78
CA GLU A 61 9.72 -18.98 -4.91
C GLU A 61 8.40 -18.37 -5.41
N ASN A 62 7.62 -19.17 -6.12
CA ASN A 62 6.23 -18.87 -6.46
C ASN A 62 5.30 -19.90 -5.81
N HIS A 63 4.01 -19.89 -6.17
CA HIS A 63 3.03 -20.85 -5.64
C HIS A 63 3.31 -22.32 -6.02
N LEU A 64 4.20 -22.58 -6.99
CA LEU A 64 4.59 -23.92 -7.45
C LEU A 64 5.97 -24.38 -6.97
N GLY A 65 6.85 -23.51 -6.50
CA GLY A 65 8.13 -23.93 -5.94
C GLY A 65 9.24 -22.92 -6.12
N ILE A 66 10.46 -23.36 -5.89
CA ILE A 66 11.65 -22.53 -5.93
C ILE A 66 12.08 -22.33 -7.38
N ILE A 67 12.17 -21.07 -7.79
CA ILE A 67 12.51 -20.68 -9.17
C ILE A 67 13.95 -20.16 -9.27
N LYS A 68 14.53 -19.66 -8.17
CA LYS A 68 15.88 -19.09 -8.19
C LYS A 68 16.55 -19.15 -6.83
N LEU A 69 17.86 -19.37 -6.86
CA LEU A 69 18.75 -19.29 -5.70
C LEU A 69 19.88 -18.31 -5.99
N ILE A 70 20.13 -17.37 -5.07
CA ILE A 70 21.21 -16.38 -5.19
C ILE A 70 22.00 -16.35 -3.89
N VAL A 71 23.31 -16.46 -4.00
CA VAL A 71 24.21 -16.32 -2.85
C VAL A 71 24.85 -14.94 -2.91
N THR A 72 24.66 -14.12 -1.89
CA THR A 72 25.18 -12.75 -1.85
C THR A 72 25.59 -12.34 -0.44
N ASP A 73 26.56 -11.43 -0.35
CA ASP A 73 26.91 -10.72 0.88
C ASP A 73 26.06 -9.46 1.10
N SER A 74 25.48 -8.91 0.02
CA SER A 74 24.66 -7.69 0.04
C SER A 74 23.43 -7.87 -0.86
N PRO A 75 22.25 -8.15 -0.29
CA PRO A 75 20.99 -8.21 -1.04
C PRO A 75 20.65 -6.89 -1.73
N GLU A 76 21.04 -5.75 -1.16
CA GLU A 76 20.74 -4.41 -1.68
C GLU A 76 21.40 -4.12 -3.03
N SER A 77 22.52 -4.79 -3.33
CA SER A 77 23.17 -4.71 -4.65
C SER A 77 22.34 -5.36 -5.77
N LEU A 78 21.35 -6.19 -5.41
CA LEU A 78 20.47 -6.85 -6.37
C LEU A 78 19.32 -5.89 -6.69
N ALA A 79 19.41 -5.21 -7.84
CA ALA A 79 18.34 -4.38 -8.38
C ALA A 79 17.14 -5.24 -8.85
N VAL A 80 16.46 -5.89 -7.91
CA VAL A 80 15.30 -6.75 -8.16
C VAL A 80 14.04 -6.01 -7.77
N ASP A 81 13.23 -5.69 -8.78
CA ASP A 81 11.88 -5.19 -8.57
C ASP A 81 10.89 -6.33 -8.24
N ALA A 82 9.78 -5.98 -7.60
CA ALA A 82 8.76 -6.94 -7.21
C ALA A 82 8.10 -7.55 -8.46
N ILE A 83 8.06 -8.88 -8.52
CA ILE A 83 7.39 -9.62 -9.59
C ILE A 83 6.13 -10.24 -9.00
N PRO A 84 4.94 -9.99 -9.58
CA PRO A 84 3.69 -10.59 -9.12
C PRO A 84 3.80 -12.12 -8.97
N GLY A 85 3.36 -12.64 -7.83
CA GLY A 85 3.38 -14.08 -7.54
C GLY A 85 4.75 -14.67 -7.22
N THR A 86 5.79 -13.83 -7.05
CA THR A 86 7.12 -14.26 -6.60
C THR A 86 7.43 -13.67 -5.23
N TRP A 87 7.97 -14.51 -4.35
CA TRP A 87 8.44 -14.12 -3.02
C TRP A 87 9.88 -14.58 -2.79
N TRP A 88 10.57 -13.88 -1.90
CA TRP A 88 11.95 -14.08 -1.54
C TRP A 88 12.07 -14.43 -0.07
N ARG A 89 12.87 -15.45 0.24
CA ARG A 89 13.26 -15.83 1.60
C ARG A 89 14.76 -15.77 1.75
N THR A 90 15.22 -15.51 2.95
CA THR A 90 16.65 -15.40 3.25
C THR A 90 17.05 -16.47 4.25
N ILE A 91 17.98 -17.33 3.84
CA ILE A 91 18.71 -18.21 4.74
C ILE A 91 20.04 -17.55 5.03
N ARG A 92 20.28 -17.18 6.29
CA ARG A 92 21.51 -16.50 6.71
C ARG A 92 22.56 -17.53 7.09
N PHE A 93 23.73 -17.45 6.48
CA PHE A 93 24.87 -18.24 6.92
C PHE A 93 25.47 -17.56 8.15
N GLY A 94 25.00 -17.93 9.35
CA GLY A 94 25.75 -17.63 10.57
C GLY A 94 27.14 -18.25 10.44
N GLY A 95 28.18 -17.73 11.10
CA GLY A 95 29.57 -18.23 11.00
C GLY A 95 29.82 -19.69 11.42
N ARG A 96 28.79 -20.54 11.45
CA ARG A 96 28.80 -21.98 11.66
C ARG A 96 28.20 -22.68 10.44
N GLN A 97 28.65 -23.91 10.22
CA GLN A 97 28.07 -24.80 9.23
C GLN A 97 26.58 -25.02 9.50
N LEU A 98 25.76 -24.71 8.49
CA LEU A 98 24.30 -24.88 8.51
C LEU A 98 23.88 -26.05 7.63
N THR A 99 22.93 -26.80 8.15
CA THR A 99 22.22 -27.85 7.45
C THR A 99 20.91 -27.29 6.89
N ILE A 100 20.67 -27.53 5.62
CA ILE A 100 19.47 -27.11 4.89
C ILE A 100 18.73 -28.38 4.46
N ASP A 101 17.53 -28.55 4.98
CA ASP A 101 16.61 -29.59 4.54
C ASP A 101 15.83 -29.10 3.32
N THR A 102 15.52 -30.02 2.41
CA THR A 102 14.77 -29.72 1.20
C THR A 102 13.46 -30.48 1.18
N VAL A 103 12.40 -29.78 0.78
CA VAL A 103 11.09 -30.39 0.53
C VAL A 103 10.89 -30.41 -0.98
N SER A 104 10.66 -31.60 -1.54
CA SER A 104 10.44 -31.81 -2.98
C SER A 104 9.06 -32.43 -3.22
N ASP A 105 8.44 -32.08 -4.35
CA ASP A 105 7.24 -32.77 -4.86
C ASP A 105 7.58 -33.95 -5.79
N GLY A 106 8.86 -34.31 -5.89
CA GLY A 106 9.38 -35.35 -6.78
C GLY A 106 9.84 -34.83 -8.14
N VAL A 107 9.45 -33.61 -8.52
CA VAL A 107 9.88 -32.94 -9.76
C VAL A 107 10.75 -31.73 -9.44
N LYS A 108 10.32 -30.90 -8.47
CA LYS A 108 10.96 -29.64 -8.10
C LYS A 108 10.96 -29.42 -6.59
N LEU A 109 11.90 -28.61 -6.15
CA LEU A 109 11.97 -28.18 -4.75
C LEU A 109 10.86 -27.17 -4.46
N ARG A 110 10.13 -27.45 -3.40
CA ARG A 110 9.00 -26.66 -2.88
C ARG A 110 9.42 -25.72 -1.77
N ARG A 111 10.41 -26.10 -0.96
CA ARG A 111 10.86 -25.30 0.20
C ARG A 111 12.27 -25.71 0.62
N LEU A 112 13.03 -24.73 1.12
CA LEU A 112 14.25 -24.96 1.89
C LEU A 112 13.97 -24.64 3.36
N ILE A 113 14.41 -25.52 4.26
CA ILE A 113 14.23 -25.37 5.71
C ILE A 113 15.61 -25.32 6.35
N SER A 114 15.84 -24.33 7.20
CA SER A 114 17.12 -24.16 7.91
C SER A 114 16.84 -23.80 9.37
N GLY A 115 17.01 -24.78 10.27
CA GLY A 115 16.75 -24.62 11.71
C GLY A 115 15.27 -24.34 12.04
N GLN A 116 15.03 -23.72 13.21
CA GLN A 116 13.69 -23.40 13.74
C GLN A 116 13.13 -22.05 13.25
N GLN A 117 13.78 -21.39 12.28
CA GLN A 117 13.46 -20.00 11.95
C GLN A 117 12.36 -19.94 10.89
N GLU A 118 11.13 -19.59 11.32
CA GLU A 118 10.13 -19.08 10.39
C GLU A 118 10.67 -17.79 9.77
N SER A 119 11.00 -17.84 8.49
CA SER A 119 11.43 -16.68 7.72
C SER A 119 10.21 -15.93 7.19
N THR A 120 10.26 -14.61 7.14
CA THR A 120 9.30 -13.80 6.37
C THR A 120 9.59 -13.95 4.87
N ALA A 121 8.54 -14.13 4.06
CA ALA A 121 8.63 -14.03 2.61
C ALA A 121 8.43 -12.57 2.17
N TRP A 122 9.29 -12.07 1.28
CA TRP A 122 9.28 -10.68 0.84
C TRP A 122 9.01 -10.60 -0.67
N ASN A 123 8.26 -9.61 -1.16
CA ASN A 123 8.03 -9.48 -2.60
C ASN A 123 9.28 -9.02 -3.40
N VAL A 124 10.34 -8.62 -2.69
CA VAL A 124 11.69 -8.34 -3.17
C VAL A 124 12.68 -9.01 -2.20
N PRO A 125 13.97 -9.16 -2.53
CA PRO A 125 14.95 -9.63 -1.56
C PRO A 125 14.88 -8.87 -0.23
N GLU A 126 14.97 -9.59 0.90
CA GLU A 126 14.92 -9.00 2.23
C GLU A 126 16.00 -7.91 2.38
N PRO A 127 15.62 -6.68 2.77
CA PRO A 127 16.60 -5.61 2.94
C PRO A 127 17.51 -5.82 4.15
N ASP A 128 18.60 -5.07 4.21
CA ASP A 128 19.44 -5.05 5.41
C ASP A 128 18.79 -4.21 6.52
N ASN A 129 19.06 -4.58 7.77
CA ASN A 129 18.63 -3.81 8.96
C ASN A 129 17.13 -3.53 9.03
N VAL A 130 16.30 -4.52 8.70
CA VAL A 130 14.85 -4.42 8.78
C VAL A 130 14.37 -4.19 10.22
N ARG A 131 13.58 -3.13 10.43
CA ARG A 131 12.78 -2.95 11.64
C ARG A 131 11.29 -3.08 11.37
N PHE A 132 10.59 -3.76 12.28
CA PHE A 132 9.13 -3.92 12.20
C PHE A 132 8.40 -2.91 13.09
N HIS A 133 7.28 -2.41 12.60
CA HIS A 133 6.35 -1.53 13.31
C HIS A 133 4.93 -2.10 13.28
N TYR A 134 4.44 -2.52 14.44
CA TYR A 134 3.13 -3.15 14.58
C TYR A 134 2.03 -2.15 14.95
N PHE A 135 0.85 -2.32 14.36
CA PHE A 135 -0.32 -1.47 14.62
C PHE A 135 -1.04 -1.76 15.95
N ALA A 136 -0.72 -2.88 16.60
CA ALA A 136 -1.17 -3.23 17.94
C ALA A 136 0.03 -3.66 18.79
N SER A 137 -0.04 -3.40 20.09
CA SER A 137 0.98 -3.83 21.05
C SER A 137 0.65 -5.24 21.54
N ASP A 138 0.94 -6.25 20.72
CA ASP A 138 0.76 -7.65 21.07
C ASP A 138 2.13 -8.36 21.11
N PRO A 139 2.61 -8.75 22.31
CA PRO A 139 3.92 -9.38 22.47
C PRO A 139 3.96 -10.84 21.98
N HIS A 140 2.81 -11.51 21.80
CA HIS A 140 2.73 -12.89 21.33
C HIS A 140 2.55 -13.01 19.82
N ARG A 141 2.61 -11.88 19.13
CA ARG A 141 2.28 -11.84 17.72
C ARG A 141 3.39 -12.50 16.88
N PRO A 142 3.03 -13.42 15.98
CA PRO A 142 4.01 -14.00 15.06
C PRO A 142 4.54 -12.92 14.11
N VAL A 143 5.75 -13.14 13.62
CA VAL A 143 6.33 -12.32 12.56
C VAL A 143 5.43 -12.44 11.32
N ALA A 144 5.31 -11.35 10.55
CA ALA A 144 4.55 -11.37 9.31
C ALA A 144 5.05 -12.51 8.39
N ALA A 145 4.14 -13.37 7.96
CA ALA A 145 4.46 -14.48 7.06
C ALA A 145 4.90 -13.98 5.68
N ARG A 146 4.27 -12.88 5.22
CA ARG A 146 4.56 -12.22 3.95
C ARG A 146 4.60 -10.70 4.09
N MET A 147 5.54 -10.09 3.38
CA MET A 147 5.70 -8.64 3.29
C MET A 147 5.70 -8.23 1.81
N ALA A 148 4.74 -7.41 1.44
CA ALA A 148 4.75 -6.65 0.20
C ALA A 148 5.49 -5.32 0.40
N SER A 149 5.75 -4.61 -0.68
CA SER A 149 6.41 -3.32 -0.67
C SER A 149 5.98 -2.43 -1.83
N PHE A 150 6.11 -1.13 -1.64
CA PHE A 150 6.00 -0.15 -2.71
C PHE A 150 7.18 0.83 -2.68
N LYS A 151 7.56 1.35 -3.84
CA LYS A 151 8.60 2.38 -3.96
C LYS A 151 8.05 3.70 -3.42
N CYS A 152 8.82 4.34 -2.55
CA CYS A 152 8.52 5.63 -1.95
C CYS A 152 9.55 6.65 -2.47
N ASN A 153 9.07 7.82 -2.89
CA ASN A 153 9.89 8.92 -3.43
C ASN A 153 10.69 8.57 -4.70
N ASP A 154 10.35 7.50 -5.41
CA ASP A 154 10.93 7.21 -6.71
C ASP A 154 10.40 8.22 -7.75
N PRO A 155 11.26 8.84 -8.59
CA PRO A 155 10.83 9.87 -9.55
C PRO A 155 9.79 9.43 -10.58
N SER A 156 9.64 8.12 -10.80
CA SER A 156 8.61 7.56 -11.68
C SER A 156 7.22 7.53 -11.03
N ILE A 157 7.14 7.70 -9.71
CA ILE A 157 5.89 7.63 -8.95
C ILE A 157 5.14 8.96 -9.03
N ASN A 158 3.87 8.88 -9.43
CA ASN A 158 3.00 10.05 -9.62
C ASN A 158 1.85 10.12 -8.61
N GLY A 159 1.75 9.16 -7.69
CA GLY A 159 0.78 9.15 -6.60
C GLY A 159 0.76 7.83 -5.85
N TYR A 160 -0.04 7.77 -4.79
CA TYR A 160 -0.19 6.58 -3.95
C TYR A 160 -1.66 6.31 -3.69
N SER A 161 -2.11 5.07 -3.91
CA SER A 161 -3.44 4.61 -3.52
C SER A 161 -3.36 3.72 -2.29
N LEU A 162 -4.40 3.81 -1.47
CA LEU A 162 -4.59 2.95 -0.32
C LEU A 162 -5.95 2.30 -0.37
N CYS A 163 -5.97 0.99 -0.15
CA CYS A 163 -7.17 0.19 -0.06
C CYS A 163 -7.62 0.08 1.40
N TRP A 164 -8.90 0.39 1.65
CA TRP A 164 -9.54 0.20 2.94
C TRP A 164 -10.71 -0.77 2.86
N GLU A 165 -10.60 -1.88 3.59
CA GLU A 165 -11.58 -2.97 3.65
C GLU A 165 -11.75 -3.42 5.11
N GLY A 166 -12.53 -2.66 5.89
CA GLY A 166 -12.64 -2.85 7.35
C GLY A 166 -11.36 -2.51 8.15
N GLY A 167 -10.38 -1.93 7.46
CA GLY A 167 -9.05 -1.58 7.95
C GLY A 167 -8.10 -1.33 6.77
N LEU A 168 -6.86 -0.92 7.05
CA LEU A 168 -5.81 -0.80 6.02
C LEU A 168 -5.53 -2.18 5.42
N ALA A 169 -5.72 -2.35 4.12
CA ALA A 169 -5.58 -3.65 3.44
C ALA A 169 -4.40 -3.67 2.46
N GLN A 170 -4.19 -2.60 1.69
CA GLN A 170 -3.14 -2.56 0.66
C GLN A 170 -2.65 -1.14 0.42
N PHE A 171 -1.39 -1.01 0.03
CA PHE A 171 -0.81 0.19 -0.56
C PHE A 171 -0.42 -0.08 -2.01
N HIS A 172 -0.53 0.95 -2.85
CA HIS A 172 -0.08 0.91 -4.24
C HIS A 172 0.60 2.24 -4.60
N ALA A 173 1.78 2.17 -5.22
CA ALA A 173 2.48 3.34 -5.74
C ALA A 173 2.29 3.38 -7.26
N HIS A 174 1.82 4.51 -7.76
CA HIS A 174 1.36 4.66 -9.12
C HIS A 174 2.44 5.17 -10.05
N THR A 175 2.50 4.61 -11.25
CA THR A 175 3.37 5.07 -12.34
C THR A 175 2.54 5.47 -13.56
N ALA A 176 3.12 6.24 -14.48
CA ALA A 176 2.40 6.66 -15.68
C ALA A 176 2.13 5.46 -16.61
N GLY A 177 0.87 5.29 -17.03
CA GLY A 177 0.48 4.26 -18.01
C GLY A 177 0.42 2.83 -17.46
N GLU A 178 0.44 2.66 -16.15
CA GLU A 178 0.34 1.34 -15.53
C GLU A 178 -1.02 0.66 -15.77
N ASP A 179 -1.05 -0.67 -15.59
CA ASP A 179 -2.30 -1.42 -15.58
C ASP A 179 -3.05 -1.20 -14.25
N LEU A 180 -4.30 -0.73 -14.37
CA LEU A 180 -5.19 -0.46 -13.24
C LEU A 180 -6.11 -1.65 -12.91
N SER A 181 -5.88 -2.83 -13.49
CA SER A 181 -6.70 -4.02 -13.26
C SER A 181 -6.74 -4.48 -11.80
N TYR A 182 -5.74 -4.14 -10.99
CA TYR A 182 -5.69 -4.50 -9.56
C TYR A 182 -6.89 -3.92 -8.77
N TYR A 183 -7.48 -2.81 -9.21
CA TYR A 183 -8.70 -2.26 -8.61
C TYR A 183 -9.91 -3.21 -8.70
N LYS A 184 -9.85 -4.22 -9.58
CA LYS A 184 -10.91 -5.24 -9.75
C LYS A 184 -10.88 -6.29 -8.64
N SER A 185 -9.77 -6.48 -7.92
CA SER A 185 -9.71 -7.44 -6.80
C SER A 185 -10.49 -6.96 -5.58
N SER A 186 -10.63 -5.63 -5.42
CA SER A 186 -11.37 -5.01 -4.32
C SER A 186 -12.36 -3.95 -4.84
N PRO A 187 -13.44 -4.38 -5.53
CA PRO A 187 -14.39 -3.46 -6.17
C PRO A 187 -15.20 -2.65 -5.14
N HIS A 188 -15.37 -3.18 -3.93
CA HIS A 188 -16.19 -2.59 -2.87
C HIS A 188 -15.40 -1.88 -1.77
N ALA A 189 -14.06 -1.90 -1.85
CA ALA A 189 -13.21 -1.20 -0.90
C ALA A 189 -13.25 0.32 -1.11
N CYS A 190 -12.97 1.05 -0.04
CA CYS A 190 -12.76 2.49 -0.12
C CYS A 190 -11.31 2.75 -0.51
N TRP A 191 -11.10 3.51 -1.58
CA TRP A 191 -9.77 3.84 -2.09
C TRP A 191 -9.45 5.32 -1.83
N LEU A 192 -8.36 5.55 -1.11
CA LEU A 192 -7.85 6.90 -0.86
C LEU A 192 -6.62 7.10 -1.76
N TYR A 193 -6.63 8.17 -2.55
CA TYR A 193 -5.56 8.48 -3.48
C TYR A 193 -4.85 9.77 -3.10
N MET A 194 -3.53 9.72 -2.98
CA MET A 194 -2.65 10.87 -2.77
C MET A 194 -1.85 11.10 -4.06
N PRO A 195 -2.27 12.01 -4.97
CA PRO A 195 -1.41 12.41 -6.07
C PRO A 195 -0.15 13.10 -5.53
N THR A 196 1.00 12.91 -6.17
CA THR A 196 2.25 13.60 -5.82
C THR A 196 2.76 14.46 -6.95
N ASP A 197 3.28 15.65 -6.61
CA ASP A 197 3.96 16.49 -7.59
C ASP A 197 5.36 15.93 -7.90
N HIS A 198 5.94 16.32 -9.03
CA HIS A 198 7.23 15.79 -9.49
C HIS A 198 8.40 16.12 -8.53
N ASP A 199 8.34 17.27 -7.87
CA ASP A 199 9.34 17.76 -6.90
C ASP A 199 8.97 17.46 -5.43
N GLU A 200 7.88 16.74 -5.22
CA GLU A 200 7.36 16.45 -3.90
C GLU A 200 7.72 15.05 -3.43
N ILE A 201 8.20 14.97 -2.20
CA ILE A 201 8.56 13.71 -1.56
C ILE A 201 7.80 13.55 -0.25
N ILE A 202 7.49 12.32 0.12
CA ILE A 202 7.09 11.95 1.47
C ILE A 202 8.33 12.09 2.36
N THR A 203 8.25 12.91 3.40
CA THR A 203 9.34 13.14 4.35
C THR A 203 9.15 12.40 5.66
N GLU A 204 7.89 12.16 6.06
CA GLU A 204 7.59 11.48 7.33
C GLU A 204 6.40 10.54 7.19
N VAL A 205 6.47 9.41 7.88
CA VAL A 205 5.35 8.49 8.08
C VAL A 205 5.03 8.45 9.56
N TRP A 206 3.75 8.58 9.86
CA TRP A 206 3.21 8.56 11.19
C TRP A 206 2.17 7.45 11.32
N GLN A 207 2.07 6.84 12.49
CA GLN A 207 1.18 5.72 12.76
C GLN A 207 0.27 6.02 13.93
N ARG A 208 -1.02 5.72 13.77
CA ARG A 208 -1.98 5.61 14.87
C ARG A 208 -2.23 4.14 15.17
N LYS A 209 -1.75 3.69 16.33
CA LYS A 209 -1.95 2.31 16.81
C LYS A 209 -3.32 2.14 17.45
N ALA A 210 -3.95 0.99 17.22
CA ALA A 210 -5.20 0.62 17.87
C ALA A 210 -5.39 -0.91 17.84
N TRP A 211 -6.07 -1.43 18.86
CA TRP A 211 -6.48 -2.84 18.89
C TRP A 211 -7.46 -3.14 17.75
N VAL A 212 -8.49 -2.31 17.62
CA VAL A 212 -9.51 -2.43 16.56
C VAL A 212 -8.93 -1.98 15.22
N LYS A 213 -9.01 -2.85 14.21
CA LYS A 213 -8.42 -2.62 12.87
C LYS A 213 -8.87 -1.28 12.25
N ARG A 214 -10.17 -0.99 12.31
CA ARG A 214 -10.77 0.25 11.76
C ARG A 214 -10.27 1.55 12.38
N GLU A 215 -9.71 1.50 13.59
CA GLU A 215 -9.20 2.70 14.28
C GLU A 215 -7.74 3.02 13.94
N ARG A 216 -7.05 2.07 13.30
CA ARG A 216 -5.67 2.24 12.86
C ARG A 216 -5.59 3.21 11.70
N ALA A 217 -4.50 3.94 11.62
CA ALA A 217 -4.23 4.80 10.47
C ALA A 217 -2.75 5.02 10.26
N LEU A 218 -2.40 5.37 9.03
CA LEU A 218 -1.15 6.05 8.73
C LEU A 218 -1.39 7.52 8.39
N ALA A 219 -0.35 8.32 8.51
CA ALA A 219 -0.32 9.61 7.90
C ALA A 219 1.02 9.83 7.21
N PHE A 220 0.96 10.44 6.04
CA PHE A 220 2.12 10.80 5.24
C PHE A 220 2.23 12.32 5.24
N LYS A 221 3.41 12.83 5.59
CA LYS A 221 3.76 14.25 5.42
C LYS A 221 4.72 14.39 4.27
N THR A 222 4.57 15.47 3.51
CA THR A 222 5.41 15.74 2.35
C THR A 222 6.32 16.95 2.54
N SER A 223 7.33 17.09 1.67
CA SER A 223 8.23 18.24 1.61
C SER A 223 7.53 19.57 1.35
N LYS A 224 6.32 19.53 0.77
CA LYS A 224 5.45 20.69 0.54
C LYS A 224 4.49 20.96 1.71
N GLY A 225 4.65 20.25 2.83
CA GLY A 225 3.83 20.43 4.03
C GLY A 225 2.42 19.81 3.92
N ARG A 226 2.13 19.05 2.86
CA ARG A 226 0.85 18.34 2.74
C ARG A 226 0.81 17.18 3.73
N THR A 227 -0.38 16.91 4.25
CA THR A 227 -0.64 15.78 5.14
C THR A 227 -1.77 14.95 4.55
N PHE A 228 -1.50 13.67 4.32
CA PHE A 228 -2.49 12.71 3.85
C PHE A 228 -2.77 11.69 4.94
N ILE A 229 -4.04 11.49 5.28
CA ILE A 229 -4.47 10.54 6.31
C ILE A 229 -5.01 9.28 5.65
N ALA A 230 -4.32 8.19 5.93
CA ALA A 230 -4.62 6.84 5.52
C ALA A 230 -5.39 6.12 6.63
N GLY A 231 -6.67 6.47 6.80
CA GLY A 231 -7.57 5.73 7.67
C GLY A 231 -8.79 6.52 8.11
N ALA A 232 -9.64 5.85 8.90
CA ALA A 232 -10.94 6.41 9.28
C ALA A 232 -10.82 7.70 10.10
N TYR A 233 -11.78 8.60 9.87
CA TYR A 233 -12.08 9.80 10.63
C TYR A 233 -12.73 9.41 11.97
N LEU A 234 -12.04 9.71 13.07
CA LEU A 234 -12.46 9.38 14.42
C LEU A 234 -12.94 10.65 15.15
N LYS A 235 -14.25 10.87 15.13
CA LYS A 235 -14.92 12.03 15.75
C LYS A 235 -15.03 11.94 17.28
N HIS A 236 -15.19 10.74 17.84
CA HIS A 236 -15.62 10.54 19.24
C HIS A 236 -14.60 9.87 20.16
N LEU A 237 -13.42 9.51 19.68
CA LEU A 237 -12.40 8.90 20.54
C LEU A 237 -11.61 10.00 21.24
N SER A 238 -12.06 10.37 22.43
CA SER A 238 -11.30 11.17 23.40
C SER A 238 -10.78 10.26 24.52
N PRO A 239 -9.48 10.30 24.85
CA PRO A 239 -8.44 11.01 24.14
C PRO A 239 -8.17 10.38 22.77
N ARG A 240 -7.96 11.20 21.75
CA ARG A 240 -7.57 10.72 20.42
C ARG A 240 -6.25 9.98 20.58
N ARG A 241 -6.20 8.71 20.17
CA ARG A 241 -4.93 7.97 20.15
C ARG A 241 -3.94 8.76 19.30
N PRO A 242 -2.79 9.19 19.87
CA PRO A 242 -1.87 10.05 19.17
C PRO A 242 -1.24 9.32 17.99
N PHE A 243 -0.84 10.08 16.98
CA PHE A 243 0.07 9.57 15.97
C PHE A 243 1.49 9.59 16.51
N SER A 244 2.21 8.49 16.32
CA SER A 244 3.65 8.37 16.60
C SER A 244 4.43 8.35 15.29
N LEU A 245 5.54 9.09 15.24
CA LEU A 245 6.45 9.05 14.09
C LEU A 245 7.04 7.63 13.97
N VAL A 246 6.99 7.05 12.77
CA VAL A 246 7.56 5.72 12.49
C VAL A 246 8.70 5.76 11.49
N GLU A 247 8.77 6.77 10.62
CA GLU A 247 9.82 6.86 9.62
C GLU A 247 10.08 8.31 9.19
N ARG A 248 11.34 8.59 8.84
CA ARG A 248 11.74 9.77 8.06
C ARG A 248 12.49 9.36 6.81
N PHE A 249 12.09 9.97 5.69
CA PHE A 249 12.78 9.76 4.44
C PHE A 249 13.66 10.94 4.09
N SER A 250 14.77 10.62 3.43
CA SER A 250 15.57 11.59 2.69
C SER A 250 14.97 11.81 1.29
N ARG A 251 15.65 12.59 0.45
CA ARG A 251 15.28 12.75 -0.97
C ARG A 251 15.50 11.49 -1.80
N GLN A 252 16.19 10.48 -1.27
CA GLN A 252 16.47 9.26 -2.01
C GLN A 252 15.21 8.38 -2.08
N SER A 253 15.07 7.68 -3.20
CA SER A 253 14.06 6.63 -3.35
C SER A 253 14.27 5.56 -2.28
N SER A 254 13.19 5.12 -1.66
CA SER A 254 13.18 4.10 -0.62
C SER A 254 12.03 3.11 -0.85
N ARG A 255 11.86 2.14 0.06
CA ARG A 255 10.72 1.24 0.06
C ARG A 255 10.06 1.24 1.42
N ILE A 256 8.73 1.18 1.40
CA ILE A 256 7.93 0.87 2.58
C ILE A 256 7.43 -0.54 2.42
N PHE A 257 7.69 -1.37 3.43
CA PHE A 257 7.21 -2.74 3.47
C PHE A 257 5.97 -2.81 4.35
N PHE A 258 5.01 -3.62 3.93
CA PHE A 258 3.77 -3.83 4.66
C PHE A 258 3.36 -5.30 4.59
N GLU A 259 2.75 -5.77 5.65
CA GLU A 259 2.27 -7.14 5.74
C GLU A 259 1.18 -7.42 4.69
N GLU A 260 1.36 -8.49 3.93
CA GLU A 260 0.37 -9.01 3.00
C GLU A 260 -0.38 -10.14 3.72
N SER A 261 -1.64 -9.89 4.09
CA SER A 261 -2.48 -10.80 4.86
C SER A 261 -3.96 -10.57 4.58
N ASP A 262 -4.76 -11.64 4.62
CA ASP A 262 -6.23 -11.58 4.53
C ASP A 262 -6.85 -10.78 5.68
N ASP A 263 -6.12 -10.65 6.80
CA ASP A 263 -6.50 -9.86 7.96
C ASP A 263 -6.18 -8.36 7.81
N GLY A 264 -5.66 -7.94 6.66
CA GLY A 264 -5.16 -6.60 6.40
C GLY A 264 -3.77 -6.35 6.96
N ILE A 265 -3.36 -5.09 6.92
CA ILE A 265 -2.02 -4.66 7.28
C ILE A 265 -1.94 -4.47 8.78
N ASN A 266 -1.18 -5.34 9.43
CA ASN A 266 -0.99 -5.31 10.86
C ASN A 266 0.47 -4.99 11.24
N ALA A 267 1.43 -5.13 10.30
CA ALA A 267 2.83 -4.75 10.45
C ALA A 267 3.32 -3.93 9.25
N LEU A 268 4.22 -2.99 9.53
CA LEU A 268 5.07 -2.31 8.55
C LEU A 268 6.51 -2.70 8.80
N ALA A 269 7.37 -2.58 7.79
CA ALA A 269 8.80 -2.63 7.99
C ALA A 269 9.55 -1.60 7.16
N PHE A 270 10.73 -1.22 7.66
CA PHE A 270 11.60 -0.23 7.07
C PHE A 270 13.06 -0.68 7.15
N ALA A 271 13.84 -0.32 6.15
CA ALA A 271 15.27 -0.62 6.04
C ALA A 271 16.11 0.61 6.47
N SER A 272 15.93 1.03 7.72
CA SER A 272 16.58 2.22 8.28
C SER A 272 16.57 2.16 9.80
N ASP A 273 17.45 2.92 10.42
CA ASP A 273 17.48 3.06 11.88
C ASP A 273 16.22 3.76 12.41
N VAL A 274 15.97 3.62 13.72
CA VAL A 274 14.86 4.29 14.38
C VAL A 274 15.07 5.81 14.32
N PRO A 275 14.06 6.61 13.89
CA PRO A 275 14.21 8.06 13.83
C PRO A 275 14.54 8.69 15.20
N THR A 276 15.68 9.37 15.31
CA THR A 276 16.16 10.02 16.54
C THR A 276 15.61 11.44 16.69
N VAL A 277 14.43 11.61 17.29
CA VAL A 277 13.91 12.96 17.67
C VAL A 277 13.13 12.90 18.99
N GLY A 278 13.24 13.96 19.81
CA GLY A 278 12.43 14.16 21.01
C GLY A 278 10.97 14.45 20.67
N ASN A 279 10.03 13.82 21.40
CA ASN A 279 8.56 13.98 21.36
C ASN A 279 7.98 14.80 20.18
N PRO A 280 8.06 14.30 18.94
CA PRO A 280 7.58 15.06 17.78
C PRO A 280 6.05 15.09 17.79
N THR A 281 5.46 16.26 17.50
CA THR A 281 4.01 16.45 17.50
C THR A 281 3.43 16.30 16.09
N PHE A 282 2.24 15.69 16.01
CA PHE A 282 1.49 15.54 14.76
C PHE A 282 0.09 16.12 14.91
N SER A 283 -0.22 17.12 14.08
CA SER A 283 -1.57 17.67 13.97
C SER A 283 -2.31 16.95 12.86
N CYS A 284 -3.29 16.14 13.22
CA CYS A 284 -4.15 15.44 12.27
C CYS A 284 -5.19 16.43 11.71
N PRO A 285 -5.30 16.63 10.38
CA PRO A 285 -6.31 17.49 9.78
C PRO A 285 -7.71 17.14 10.28
N GLN A 286 -8.50 18.16 10.62
CA GLN A 286 -9.86 17.99 11.12
C GLN A 286 -10.84 18.72 10.22
N PRO A 287 -12.01 18.12 9.95
CA PRO A 287 -13.08 18.84 9.28
C PRO A 287 -13.62 19.95 10.19
N SER A 288 -14.25 20.93 9.54
CA SER A 288 -15.15 21.88 10.15
C SER A 288 -16.25 21.19 10.97
N PRO A 289 -16.84 21.86 11.98
CA PRO A 289 -17.89 21.30 12.82
C PRO A 289 -19.03 20.68 12.00
N ASN A 290 -19.29 19.39 12.24
CA ASN A 290 -20.25 18.59 11.48
C ASN A 290 -21.08 17.68 12.38
N ARG A 291 -22.15 17.09 11.84
CA ARG A 291 -23.06 16.18 12.54
C ARG A 291 -22.98 14.73 12.05
N VAL A 292 -21.93 14.38 11.30
CA VAL A 292 -21.70 13.00 10.83
C VAL A 292 -21.69 12.01 11.99
N TYR A 293 -22.48 10.95 11.85
CA TYR A 293 -22.62 9.87 12.82
C TYR A 293 -21.74 8.69 12.40
N ILE A 294 -20.64 8.47 13.12
CA ILE A 294 -19.57 7.54 12.71
C ILE A 294 -19.67 6.12 13.31
N ALA A 295 -20.78 5.77 13.97
CA ALA A 295 -20.85 4.50 14.72
C ALA A 295 -21.11 3.28 13.82
N THR A 296 -21.74 3.49 12.66
CA THR A 296 -22.22 2.43 11.76
C THR A 296 -21.32 2.19 10.55
N GLU A 297 -20.41 3.12 10.24
CA GLU A 297 -19.59 3.10 9.03
C GLU A 297 -18.22 3.72 9.29
N ASP A 298 -17.24 3.26 8.51
CA ASP A 298 -15.95 3.93 8.43
C ASP A 298 -16.10 5.18 7.57
N PHE A 299 -16.02 6.34 8.22
CA PHE A 299 -15.94 7.63 7.54
C PHE A 299 -14.49 8.02 7.31
N PHE A 300 -14.24 8.81 6.28
CA PHE A 300 -12.94 9.37 5.95
C PHE A 300 -13.07 10.88 5.79
N PHE A 301 -11.95 11.58 5.84
CA PHE A 301 -11.89 13.02 5.68
C PHE A 301 -10.72 13.42 4.79
N SER A 302 -11.00 14.34 3.90
CA SER A 302 -10.05 15.00 3.02
C SER A 302 -10.49 16.43 2.83
N SER A 303 -9.53 17.30 2.54
CA SER A 303 -9.83 18.68 2.21
C SER A 303 -8.77 19.22 1.28
N HIS A 304 -9.16 20.16 0.42
CA HIS A 304 -8.23 20.84 -0.46
C HIS A 304 -8.60 22.30 -0.63
N ARG A 305 -7.57 23.13 -0.72
CA ARG A 305 -7.67 24.52 -1.14
C ARG A 305 -7.90 24.58 -2.64
N LEU A 306 -8.82 25.44 -3.10
CA LEU A 306 -9.24 25.52 -4.49
C LEU A 306 -8.61 26.68 -5.26
N GLU A 307 -7.79 27.52 -4.60
CA GLU A 307 -7.07 28.61 -5.28
C GLU A 307 -6.18 28.06 -6.40
N GLY A 308 -6.31 28.62 -7.62
CA GLY A 308 -5.55 28.19 -8.79
C GLY A 308 -6.07 26.91 -9.48
N LEU A 309 -7.24 26.39 -9.07
CA LEU A 309 -7.89 25.24 -9.70
C LEU A 309 -8.29 25.56 -11.15
N VAL A 310 -7.95 24.66 -12.08
CA VAL A 310 -8.25 24.83 -13.52
C VAL A 310 -9.07 23.69 -14.10
N ASN A 311 -8.92 22.46 -13.58
CA ASN A 311 -9.71 21.32 -14.03
C ASN A 311 -10.11 20.42 -12.87
N ILE A 312 -11.27 19.78 -13.01
CA ILE A 312 -11.80 18.79 -12.08
C ILE A 312 -12.06 17.51 -12.87
N ILE A 313 -11.59 16.38 -12.35
CA ILE A 313 -11.89 15.05 -12.88
C ILE A 313 -12.70 14.30 -11.82
N PRO A 314 -14.01 14.10 -11.99
CA PRO A 314 -14.83 13.39 -11.02
C PRO A 314 -14.47 11.90 -11.02
N CYS A 315 -14.46 11.29 -9.84
CA CYS A 315 -14.40 9.84 -9.69
C CYS A 315 -15.83 9.30 -9.60
N LEU A 316 -16.21 8.46 -10.56
CA LEU A 316 -17.57 7.97 -10.71
C LEU A 316 -17.80 6.71 -9.87
N ILE A 317 -18.96 6.63 -9.21
CA ILE A 317 -19.41 5.41 -8.56
C ILE A 317 -19.92 4.48 -9.66
N LYS A 318 -19.23 3.35 -9.85
CA LYS A 318 -19.68 2.30 -10.78
C LYS A 318 -21.12 1.89 -10.43
N ASP A 319 -21.91 1.61 -11.46
CA ASP A 319 -23.28 1.10 -11.39
C ASP A 319 -24.38 2.05 -10.87
N SER A 320 -24.05 3.19 -10.25
CA SER A 320 -25.05 4.11 -9.65
C SER A 320 -25.01 5.54 -10.19
N GLY A 321 -24.03 5.90 -11.01
CA GLY A 321 -23.98 7.19 -11.71
C GLY A 321 -23.69 8.40 -10.83
N GLY A 322 -23.23 8.20 -9.58
CA GLY A 322 -22.81 9.28 -8.68
C GLY A 322 -21.31 9.58 -8.72
N ILE A 323 -20.89 10.53 -7.87
CA ILE A 323 -19.50 10.97 -7.71
C ILE A 323 -19.03 10.59 -6.30
N SER A 324 -17.97 9.80 -6.20
CA SER A 324 -17.38 9.36 -4.93
C SER A 324 -16.32 10.32 -4.38
N GLY A 325 -15.73 11.12 -5.27
CA GLY A 325 -14.63 12.04 -5.00
C GLY A 325 -14.16 12.70 -6.30
N MET A 326 -13.10 13.49 -6.22
CA MET A 326 -12.59 14.26 -7.35
C MET A 326 -11.06 14.33 -7.31
N LEU A 327 -10.44 14.25 -8.49
CA LEU A 327 -9.06 14.66 -8.72
C LEU A 327 -9.07 16.12 -9.20
N LEU A 328 -8.26 16.94 -8.57
CA LEU A 328 -8.18 18.38 -8.76
C LEU A 328 -6.86 18.73 -9.44
N LEU A 329 -6.91 19.50 -10.52
CA LEU A 329 -5.73 19.92 -11.29
C LEU A 329 -5.60 21.45 -11.24
N PHE A 330 -4.40 21.92 -10.92
CA PHE A 330 -4.10 23.33 -10.71
C PHE A 330 -3.20 23.90 -11.82
N SER A 331 -3.24 25.22 -11.96
CA SER A 331 -2.52 25.96 -13.01
C SER A 331 -0.99 25.83 -12.93
N ASP A 332 -0.44 25.59 -11.74
CA ASP A 332 0.98 25.35 -11.48
C ASP A 332 1.42 23.89 -11.72
N GLY A 333 0.50 23.04 -12.19
CA GLY A 333 0.73 21.61 -12.39
C GLY A 333 0.51 20.77 -11.13
N HIS A 334 0.18 21.39 -9.99
CA HIS A 334 -0.16 20.68 -8.77
C HIS A 334 -1.39 19.79 -8.96
N ARG A 335 -1.41 18.67 -8.24
CA ARG A 335 -2.55 17.75 -8.22
C ARG A 335 -3.00 17.49 -6.78
N GLY A 336 -4.30 17.62 -6.57
CA GLY A 336 -4.98 17.38 -5.30
C GLY A 336 -6.10 16.36 -5.44
N SER A 337 -6.59 15.82 -4.33
CA SER A 337 -7.74 14.92 -4.32
C SER A 337 -8.64 15.19 -3.12
N VAL A 338 -9.95 14.97 -3.30
CA VAL A 338 -10.95 14.96 -2.23
C VAL A 338 -11.93 13.80 -2.43
N GLY A 339 -12.44 13.25 -1.33
CA GLY A 339 -13.33 12.09 -1.36
C GLY A 339 -12.61 10.79 -1.73
N GLN A 340 -13.39 9.79 -2.13
CA GLN A 340 -12.87 8.52 -2.63
C GLN A 340 -12.49 8.67 -4.10
N VAL A 341 -11.22 8.39 -4.43
CA VAL A 341 -10.70 8.48 -5.79
C VAL A 341 -10.09 7.14 -6.18
N ARG A 342 -10.61 6.55 -7.25
CA ARG A 342 -10.08 5.37 -7.93
C ARG A 342 -9.67 5.78 -9.34
N LEU A 343 -8.44 5.49 -9.73
CA LEU A 343 -7.96 5.87 -11.05
C LEU A 343 -8.68 5.11 -12.18
N ASP A 344 -9.19 3.91 -11.90
CA ASP A 344 -9.99 3.10 -12.84
C ASP A 344 -11.45 3.57 -13.01
N SER A 345 -11.85 4.63 -12.31
CA SER A 345 -13.21 5.18 -12.31
C SER A 345 -13.26 6.68 -12.59
N LEU A 346 -12.19 7.27 -13.12
CA LEU A 346 -12.18 8.69 -13.46
C LEU A 346 -13.08 8.98 -14.67
N GLY A 347 -13.91 10.00 -14.53
CA GLY A 347 -14.76 10.54 -15.60
C GLY A 347 -14.03 11.55 -16.49
N PRO A 348 -14.77 12.28 -17.34
CA PRO A 348 -14.19 13.31 -18.20
C PRO A 348 -13.70 14.52 -17.39
N SER A 349 -12.61 15.14 -17.85
CA SER A 349 -12.09 16.38 -17.27
C SER A 349 -13.01 17.55 -17.58
N ILE A 350 -13.32 18.34 -16.55
CA ILE A 350 -14.17 19.53 -16.63
C ILE A 350 -13.32 20.75 -16.30
N ALA A 351 -13.23 21.67 -17.26
CA ALA A 351 -12.52 22.94 -17.07
C ALA A 351 -13.36 23.89 -16.23
N VAL A 352 -12.73 24.51 -15.23
CA VAL A 352 -13.34 25.55 -14.39
C VAL A 352 -12.60 26.86 -14.56
N ARG A 353 -13.26 27.98 -14.25
CA ARG A 353 -12.71 29.34 -14.41
C ARG A 353 -12.84 30.08 -13.10
N GLU A 354 -11.82 30.83 -12.70
CA GLU A 354 -11.81 31.55 -11.41
C GLU A 354 -13.03 32.46 -11.20
N ALA A 355 -13.44 33.17 -12.25
CA ALA A 355 -14.56 34.11 -12.19
C ALA A 355 -15.96 33.45 -12.26
N HIS A 356 -16.05 32.13 -12.48
CA HIS A 356 -17.32 31.45 -12.70
C HIS A 356 -17.56 30.38 -11.64
N PRO A 357 -18.80 30.28 -11.13
CA PRO A 357 -19.13 29.19 -10.24
C PRO A 357 -19.16 27.86 -10.99
N TRP A 358 -18.97 26.80 -10.23
CA TRP A 358 -19.30 25.44 -10.63
C TRP A 358 -20.17 24.82 -9.53
N PHE A 359 -20.83 23.72 -9.84
CA PHE A 359 -21.92 23.22 -9.01
C PHE A 359 -21.78 21.72 -8.74
N LEU A 360 -22.06 21.33 -7.50
CA LEU A 360 -22.27 19.95 -7.11
C LEU A 360 -23.74 19.74 -6.77
N ALA A 361 -24.38 18.80 -7.46
CA ALA A 361 -25.73 18.35 -7.16
C ALA A 361 -25.69 17.14 -6.23
N PHE A 362 -26.62 17.12 -5.27
CA PHE A 362 -26.75 16.06 -4.28
C PHE A 362 -28.14 15.46 -4.32
N GLY A 363 -28.19 14.14 -4.12
CA GLY A 363 -29.42 13.38 -4.00
C GLY A 363 -29.34 12.41 -2.83
N ARG A 364 -30.24 11.42 -2.82
CA ARG A 364 -30.24 10.34 -1.84
C ARG A 364 -30.25 8.98 -2.52
N MET A 365 -29.20 8.20 -2.29
CA MET A 365 -29.12 6.80 -2.70
C MET A 365 -30.13 6.01 -1.87
N ASP A 366 -30.93 5.18 -2.54
CA ASP A 366 -32.04 4.42 -1.95
C ASP A 366 -33.03 5.30 -1.14
N GLY A 367 -33.17 6.58 -1.53
CA GLY A 367 -33.99 7.55 -0.81
C GLY A 367 -33.47 7.96 0.58
N LYS A 368 -32.34 7.39 1.04
CA LYS A 368 -31.83 7.58 2.41
C LYS A 368 -30.48 8.28 2.45
N TYR A 369 -29.48 7.75 1.77
CA TYR A 369 -28.07 8.11 1.99
C TYR A 369 -27.63 9.25 1.06
N PRO A 370 -27.22 10.43 1.58
CA PRO A 370 -26.83 11.54 0.73
C PRO A 370 -25.57 11.26 -0.07
N TYR A 371 -25.56 11.59 -1.36
CA TYR A 371 -24.40 11.43 -2.22
C TYR A 371 -24.32 12.55 -3.26
N ALA A 372 -23.11 12.82 -3.76
CA ALA A 372 -22.91 13.71 -4.90
C ALA A 372 -23.36 12.99 -6.18
N MET A 373 -24.34 13.56 -6.88
CA MET A 373 -24.91 12.99 -8.10
C MET A 373 -24.17 13.46 -9.34
N ALA A 374 -23.93 14.76 -9.44
CA ALA A 374 -23.43 15.38 -10.64
C ALA A 374 -22.59 16.62 -10.34
N LEU A 375 -21.73 16.94 -11.31
CA LEU A 375 -20.81 18.07 -11.32
C LEU A 375 -21.00 18.81 -12.64
N GLY A 376 -21.05 20.14 -12.60
CA GLY A 376 -21.24 20.95 -13.80
C GLY A 376 -20.79 22.40 -13.62
N THR A 377 -20.62 23.09 -14.74
CA THR A 377 -20.23 24.50 -14.81
C THR A 377 -21.41 25.44 -15.00
N ALA A 378 -22.56 24.90 -15.42
CA ALA A 378 -23.82 25.62 -15.46
C ALA A 378 -24.86 24.91 -14.58
N ARG A 379 -25.69 25.70 -13.89
CA ARG A 379 -26.76 25.19 -13.02
C ARG A 379 -27.69 24.21 -13.75
N SER A 380 -28.05 24.52 -15.00
CA SER A 380 -28.93 23.69 -15.84
C SER A 380 -28.36 22.30 -16.17
N GLU A 381 -27.05 22.09 -16.03
CA GLU A 381 -26.39 20.80 -16.29
C GLU A 381 -26.67 19.79 -15.16
N VAL A 382 -26.93 20.27 -13.95
CA VAL A 382 -26.91 19.44 -12.73
C VAL A 382 -28.18 19.54 -11.89
N GLU A 383 -29.08 20.46 -12.19
CA GLU A 383 -30.28 20.72 -11.38
C GLU A 383 -31.32 19.59 -11.45
N ARG A 384 -31.38 18.86 -12.59
CA ARG A 384 -32.37 17.79 -12.80
C ARG A 384 -32.20 16.69 -11.75
N ASP A 385 -33.31 16.40 -11.06
CA ASP A 385 -33.44 15.35 -10.04
C ASP A 385 -32.57 15.54 -8.78
N SER A 386 -31.98 16.71 -8.61
CA SER A 386 -31.20 17.06 -7.42
C SER A 386 -32.10 17.48 -6.25
N HIS A 387 -31.75 17.04 -5.05
CA HIS A 387 -32.40 17.49 -3.81
C HIS A 387 -31.75 18.75 -3.24
N LEU A 388 -30.47 18.96 -3.56
CA LEU A 388 -29.70 20.12 -3.12
C LEU A 388 -28.62 20.43 -4.16
N LEU A 389 -28.38 21.72 -4.38
CA LEU A 389 -27.28 22.21 -5.20
C LEU A 389 -26.32 23.02 -4.32
N LEU A 390 -25.04 22.71 -4.39
CA LEU A 390 -23.98 23.50 -3.77
C LEU A 390 -23.24 24.29 -4.84
N GLN A 391 -23.13 25.60 -4.66
CA GLN A 391 -22.37 26.49 -5.55
C GLN A 391 -20.96 26.65 -5.01
N LEU A 392 -19.97 26.40 -5.85
CA LEU A 392 -18.55 26.45 -5.52
C LEU A 392 -17.81 27.40 -6.46
N PHE A 393 -16.64 27.86 -6.03
CA PHE A 393 -15.74 28.72 -6.80
C PHE A 393 -14.32 28.17 -6.71
N CYS A 394 -13.39 28.69 -7.51
CA CYS A 394 -11.98 28.29 -7.48
C CYS A 394 -11.21 29.01 -6.35
N ASP A 395 -11.80 29.09 -5.16
CA ASP A 395 -11.21 29.71 -3.98
C ASP A 395 -11.68 29.03 -2.69
N GLY A 396 -11.03 29.31 -1.56
CA GLY A 396 -11.39 28.69 -0.28
C GLY A 396 -11.10 27.19 -0.21
N THR A 397 -11.65 26.54 0.82
CA THR A 397 -11.39 25.12 1.11
C THR A 397 -12.64 24.28 0.87
N LEU A 398 -12.48 23.24 0.07
CA LEU A 398 -13.46 22.16 -0.07
C LEU A 398 -13.11 21.05 0.90
N GLU A 399 -14.07 20.70 1.76
CA GLU A 399 -13.96 19.58 2.68
C GLU A 399 -14.92 18.47 2.27
N TRP A 400 -14.43 17.24 2.27
CA TRP A 400 -15.21 16.06 1.90
C TRP A 400 -15.07 15.01 3.00
N ILE A 401 -16.20 14.70 3.63
CA ILE A 401 -16.33 13.63 4.61
C ILE A 401 -17.21 12.56 3.99
N TRP A 402 -16.76 11.31 3.93
CA TRP A 402 -17.50 10.26 3.22
C TRP A 402 -17.36 8.90 3.87
N SER A 403 -18.35 8.06 3.64
CA SER A 403 -18.30 6.61 3.82
C SER A 403 -18.60 5.94 2.48
N ARG A 404 -18.75 4.62 2.49
CA ARG A 404 -19.13 3.86 1.29
C ARG A 404 -20.50 4.28 0.71
N ARG A 405 -21.43 4.73 1.55
CA ARG A 405 -22.83 4.99 1.12
C ARG A 405 -23.19 6.46 1.06
N GLN A 406 -22.45 7.32 1.77
CA GLN A 406 -22.84 8.71 1.92
C GLN A 406 -21.67 9.67 2.00
N CYS A 407 -21.92 10.94 1.66
CA CYS A 407 -20.97 12.02 1.83
C CYS A 407 -21.61 13.28 2.41
N LEU A 408 -20.79 14.03 3.15
CA LEU A 408 -21.01 15.42 3.53
C LEU A 408 -19.89 16.26 2.92
N VAL A 409 -20.29 17.24 2.10
CA VAL A 409 -19.38 18.23 1.50
C VAL A 409 -19.60 19.56 2.20
N ILE A 410 -18.50 20.22 2.59
CA ILE A 410 -18.52 21.53 3.24
C ILE A 410 -17.66 22.49 2.42
N TYR A 411 -18.21 23.67 2.14
CA TYR A 411 -17.53 24.71 1.39
C TYR A 411 -17.92 26.09 1.92
N LYS A 412 -16.95 26.88 2.41
CA LYS A 412 -17.18 28.23 2.98
C LYS A 412 -18.36 28.30 3.97
N GLY A 413 -18.50 27.29 4.82
CA GLY A 413 -19.58 27.19 5.81
C GLY A 413 -20.91 26.64 5.28
N GLN A 414 -21.11 26.58 3.95
CA GLN A 414 -22.21 25.87 3.33
C GLN A 414 -21.97 24.36 3.43
N LYS A 415 -23.04 23.59 3.56
CA LYS A 415 -23.00 22.13 3.73
C LYS A 415 -23.94 21.47 2.73
N SER A 416 -23.53 20.31 2.23
CA SER A 416 -24.44 19.42 1.50
C SER A 416 -25.51 18.83 2.45
N LEU A 417 -26.35 17.95 1.89
CA LEU A 417 -27.32 17.17 2.66
C LEU A 417 -26.66 16.45 3.85
N GLU A 418 -27.34 16.48 5.00
CA GLU A 418 -26.85 15.82 6.22
C GLU A 418 -26.84 14.30 6.07
N THR A 419 -25.72 13.69 6.48
CA THR A 419 -25.54 12.24 6.61
C THR A 419 -26.48 11.66 7.67
N VAL A 420 -26.99 10.46 7.42
CA VAL A 420 -27.98 9.75 8.26
C VAL A 420 -27.31 8.71 9.14
#